data_AF-A0A0M9WVV9-F1
#
_entry.id   AF-A0A0M9WVV9-F1
#
_cell.length_a   1.000
_cell.length_b   1.000
_cell.length_c   1.000
_cell.angle_alpha   90.00
_cell.angle_beta   90.00
_cell.angle_gamma   90.00
#
_symmetry.space_group_name_H-M   'P 1'
#
loop_
_entity.id
_entity.type
_entity.pdbx_description
1 polymer ?
#
loop_
_entity_poly.entity_id
_entity_poly.type
_entity_poly.pdbx_seq_one_letter_code
_entity_poly.pdbx_strand_id
1 'polypeptide(L)'
;MNSIRYYVVQVDNRYYQEKTDPLTFTDDEEQAFAFTDIAAANQWANEVNGIVLTREVSYKELEDLSAQYLVEYEALPKEERDTIESFCRELSIGIYE
;
A
#
# COMPACT_ATOMS: atom_id res chain seq x y z
N MET A 1 -9.51 1.96 19.17
CA MET A 1 -8.57 0.98 18.57
C MET A 1 -7.77 1.76 17.56
N ASN A 2 -6.44 1.69 17.64
CA ASN A 2 -5.61 2.30 16.60
C ASN A 2 -5.71 1.37 15.39
N SER A 3 -6.21 1.90 14.28
CA SER A 3 -6.28 1.24 12.97
C SER A 3 -5.93 2.27 11.91
N ILE A 4 -5.33 1.79 10.82
CA ILE A 4 -5.04 2.62 9.65
C ILE A 4 -6.14 2.34 8.63
N ARG A 5 -6.76 3.40 8.12
CA ARG A 5 -7.69 3.31 7.01
C ARG A 5 -6.98 3.65 5.72
N TYR A 6 -7.24 2.85 4.71
CA TYR A 6 -6.80 3.09 3.35
C TYR A 6 -7.94 2.77 2.39
N TYR A 7 -7.79 3.22 1.16
CA TYR A 7 -8.79 3.10 0.13
C TYR A 7 -8.17 2.44 -1.09
N VAL A 8 -8.88 1.51 -1.71
CA VAL A 8 -8.49 0.91 -2.99
C VAL A 8 -9.58 1.21 -4.02
N VAL A 9 -9.18 1.36 -5.29
CA VAL A 9 -10.12 1.58 -6.39
C VAL A 9 -10.33 0.25 -7.11
N GLN A 10 -11.58 -0.20 -7.18
CA GLN A 10 -11.99 -1.40 -7.88
C GLN A 10 -12.72 -1.04 -9.16
N VAL A 11 -12.36 -1.68 -10.27
CA VAL A 11 -13.03 -1.57 -11.56
C VAL A 11 -13.50 -2.96 -11.96
N ASP A 12 -14.81 -3.15 -12.07
CA ASP A 12 -15.44 -4.46 -12.23
C ASP A 12 -14.94 -5.47 -11.17
N ASN A 13 -14.05 -6.38 -11.57
CA ASN A 13 -13.53 -7.46 -10.74
C ASN A 13 -12.00 -7.36 -10.55
N ARG A 14 -11.41 -6.19 -10.83
CA ARG A 14 -9.98 -5.89 -10.72
C ARG A 14 -9.74 -4.65 -9.88
N TYR A 15 -8.51 -4.50 -9.42
CA TYR A 15 -8.06 -3.39 -8.60
C TYR A 15 -7.06 -2.55 -9.36
N TYR A 16 -7.11 -1.24 -9.14
CA TYR A 16 -6.13 -0.30 -9.67
C TYR A 16 -4.76 -0.54 -9.02
N GLN A 17 -3.70 -0.72 -9.82
CA GLN A 17 -2.40 -1.15 -9.33
C GLN A 17 -1.35 -0.03 -9.24
N GLU A 18 -1.37 0.96 -10.12
CA GLU A 18 -0.24 1.91 -10.20
C GLU A 18 -0.67 3.32 -10.57
N LYS A 19 -0.33 4.31 -9.73
CA LYS A 19 -0.62 5.75 -9.93
C LYS A 19 -0.09 6.34 -11.24
N THR A 20 0.92 5.72 -11.86
CA THR A 20 1.58 6.25 -13.07
C THR A 20 0.82 5.95 -14.35
N ASP A 21 0.03 4.87 -14.38
CA ASP A 21 -0.75 4.47 -15.55
C ASP A 21 -2.22 4.20 -15.16
N PRO A 22 -3.18 4.95 -15.73
CA PRO A 22 -4.60 4.85 -15.37
C PRO A 22 -5.25 3.52 -15.79
N LEU A 23 -4.56 2.66 -16.56
CA LEU A 23 -5.11 1.44 -17.15
C LEU A 23 -4.44 0.17 -16.62
N THR A 24 -3.59 0.30 -15.61
CA THR A 24 -2.91 -0.85 -14.99
C THR A 24 -3.74 -1.38 -13.83
N PHE A 25 -4.25 -2.59 -14.02
CA PHE A 25 -5.11 -3.28 -13.07
C PHE A 25 -4.57 -4.66 -12.72
N THR A 26 -4.87 -5.10 -11.50
CA THR A 26 -4.52 -6.42 -10.96
C THR A 26 -5.78 -7.13 -10.47
N ASP A 27 -5.82 -8.45 -10.58
CA ASP A 27 -6.89 -9.27 -9.98
C ASP A 27 -6.63 -9.54 -8.48
N ASP A 28 -5.45 -9.15 -7.98
CA ASP A 28 -4.99 -9.36 -6.60
C ASP A 28 -5.09 -8.07 -5.77
N GLU A 29 -5.84 -8.09 -4.67
CA GLU A 29 -6.06 -6.91 -3.82
C GLU A 29 -4.78 -6.47 -3.08
N GLU A 30 -3.85 -7.39 -2.78
CA GLU A 30 -2.59 -7.06 -2.09
C GLU A 30 -1.63 -6.28 -3.00
N GLN A 31 -1.76 -6.46 -4.32
CA GLN A 31 -1.05 -5.66 -5.33
C GLN A 31 -1.77 -4.34 -5.67
N ALA A 32 -2.93 -4.06 -5.09
CA ALA A 32 -3.67 -2.83 -5.38
C ALA A 32 -2.96 -1.60 -4.81
N PHE A 33 -3.07 -0.48 -5.52
CA PHE A 33 -2.59 0.80 -5.02
C PHE A 33 -3.46 1.27 -3.85
N ALA A 34 -2.83 1.41 -2.68
CA ALA A 34 -3.48 1.90 -1.47
C ALA A 34 -3.42 3.44 -1.38
N PHE A 35 -4.58 4.07 -1.46
CA PHE A 35 -4.73 5.50 -1.20
C PHE A 35 -4.93 5.76 0.29
N THR A 36 -4.22 6.74 0.84
CA THR A 36 -4.43 7.21 2.23
C THR A 36 -5.43 8.36 2.32
N ASP A 37 -5.69 9.04 1.20
CA ASP A 37 -6.66 10.13 1.08
C ASP A 37 -7.89 9.70 0.26
N ILE A 38 -9.08 9.89 0.84
CA ILE A 38 -10.34 9.47 0.22
C ILE A 38 -10.72 10.33 -0.99
N ALA A 39 -10.32 11.61 -1.02
CA ALA A 39 -10.64 12.49 -2.14
C ALA A 39 -9.81 12.08 -3.38
N ALA A 40 -8.53 11.76 -3.19
CA ALA A 40 -7.68 11.20 -4.23
C ALA A 40 -8.23 9.87 -4.77
N ALA A 41 -8.65 8.96 -3.89
CA ALA A 41 -9.28 7.70 -4.30
C ALA A 41 -10.57 7.92 -5.10
N ASN A 42 -11.43 8.85 -4.68
CA ASN A 42 -12.67 9.17 -5.41
C ASN A 42 -12.39 9.82 -6.76
N GLN A 43 -11.38 10.68 -6.86
CA GLN A 43 -11.00 11.27 -8.13
C GLN A 43 -10.58 10.17 -9.11
N TRP A 44 -9.70 9.27 -8.67
CA TRP A 44 -9.26 8.14 -9.49
C TRP A 44 -10.40 7.21 -9.87
N ALA A 45 -11.27 6.85 -8.92
CA ALA A 45 -12.45 6.03 -9.21
C ALA A 45 -13.36 6.66 -10.27
N ASN A 46 -13.54 7.98 -10.26
CA ASN A 46 -14.29 8.66 -11.32
C ASN A 46 -13.56 8.60 -12.68
N GLU A 47 -12.24 8.72 -12.70
CA GLU A 47 -11.45 8.65 -13.95
C GLU A 47 -11.52 7.27 -14.59
N VAL A 48 -11.43 6.20 -13.79
CA VAL A 48 -11.46 4.81 -14.28
C VAL A 48 -12.85 4.16 -14.28
N ASN A 49 -13.91 4.93 -13.97
CA ASN A 49 -15.28 4.43 -13.76
C ASN A 49 -15.36 3.27 -12.75
N GLY A 50 -14.55 3.35 -11.70
CA GLY A 50 -14.50 2.37 -10.61
C GLY A 50 -15.31 2.77 -9.39
N ILE A 51 -15.19 1.94 -8.35
CA ILE A 51 -15.72 2.16 -7.01
C ILE A 51 -14.57 2.22 -6.01
N VAL A 52 -14.73 3.05 -4.97
CA VAL A 52 -13.77 3.10 -3.87
C VAL A 52 -14.18 2.11 -2.79
N LEU A 53 -13.28 1.21 -2.42
CA LEU A 53 -13.44 0.33 -1.28
C LEU A 53 -12.62 0.87 -0.11
N THR A 54 -13.29 1.01 1.04
CA THR A 54 -12.62 1.36 2.29
C THR A 54 -12.10 0.09 2.96
N ARG A 55 -10.82 0.09 3.29
CA ARG A 55 -10.17 -0.95 4.06
C ARG A 55 -9.63 -0.37 5.35
N GLU A 56 -9.67 -1.19 6.38
CA GLU A 56 -9.15 -0.86 7.69
C GLU A 56 -8.23 -2.00 8.13
N VAL A 57 -7.01 -1.66 8.54
CA VAL A 57 -6.05 -2.61 9.06
C VAL A 57 -5.71 -2.22 10.50
N SER A 58 -5.80 -3.18 11.40
CA SER A 58 -5.46 -2.95 12.80
C SER A 58 -3.94 -2.90 12.98
N TYR A 59 -3.43 -2.10 13.94
CA TYR A 59 -1.99 -2.13 14.25
C TYR A 59 -1.51 -3.52 14.69
N LYS A 60 -2.38 -4.31 15.33
CA LYS A 60 -2.10 -5.70 15.66
C LYS A 60 -1.93 -6.59 14.43
N GLU A 61 -2.73 -6.37 13.38
CA GLU A 61 -2.59 -7.11 12.12
C GLU A 61 -1.31 -6.71 11.41
N LEU A 62 -0.94 -5.42 11.42
CA LEU A 62 0.34 -4.95 10.88
C LEU A 62 1.55 -5.50 11.66
N GLU A 63 1.46 -5.62 12.98
CA GLU A 63 2.52 -6.22 13.81
C GLU A 63 2.69 -7.70 13.49
N ASP A 64 1.57 -8.44 13.35
CA ASP A 64 1.59 -9.86 12.98
C ASP A 64 2.16 -10.04 11.56
N LEU A 65 1.74 -9.20 10.61
CA LEU A 65 2.25 -9.18 9.24
C LEU A 65 3.76 -8.89 9.23
N SER A 66 4.20 -7.88 9.98
CA SER A 66 5.63 -7.54 10.13
C SER A 66 6.43 -8.72 10.68
N ALA A 67 5.90 -9.44 11.68
CA ALA A 67 6.54 -10.62 12.23
C ALA A 67 6.62 -11.79 11.22
N GLN A 68 5.59 -11.96 10.38
CA GLN A 68 5.61 -12.97 9.30
C GLN A 68 6.67 -12.64 8.25
N TYR A 69 6.70 -11.39 7.77
CA TYR A 69 7.65 -10.92 6.76
C TYR A 69 9.06 -10.69 7.31
N LEU A 70 9.27 -10.69 8.64
CA LEU A 70 10.60 -10.60 9.25
C LEU A 70 11.51 -11.75 8.79
N VAL A 71 10.96 -12.96 8.70
CA VAL A 71 11.71 -14.15 8.27
C VAL A 71 12.16 -14.01 6.82
N GLU A 72 11.30 -13.50 5.95
CA GLU A 72 11.59 -13.25 4.54
C GLU A 72 12.61 -12.11 4.39
N TYR A 73 12.45 -11.04 5.17
CA TYR A 73 13.39 -9.94 5.23
C TYR A 73 14.78 -10.41 5.68
N GLU A 74 14.89 -11.23 6.72
CA GLU A 74 16.16 -11.78 7.19
C GLU A 74 16.81 -12.73 6.17
N ALA A 75 15.99 -13.39 5.34
CA ALA A 75 16.45 -14.25 4.24
C ALA A 75 16.97 -13.45 3.03
N LEU A 76 16.68 -12.15 2.92
CA LEU A 76 17.18 -11.32 1.83
C LEU A 76 18.72 -11.16 1.88
N PRO A 77 19.36 -10.98 0.70
CA PRO A 77 20.77 -10.62 0.63
C PRO A 77 21.03 -9.35 1.45
N LYS A 78 22.23 -9.26 2.04
CA LYS A 78 22.61 -8.08 2.84
C LYS A 78 22.46 -6.78 2.05
N GLU A 79 22.80 -6.79 0.76
CA GLU A 79 22.76 -5.61 -0.11
C GLU A 79 21.32 -5.10 -0.32
N GLU A 80 20.35 -6.01 -0.44
CA GLU A 80 18.93 -5.64 -0.57
C GLU A 80 18.36 -5.12 0.75
N ARG A 81 18.75 -5.74 1.87
CA ARG A 81 18.39 -5.23 3.21
C ARG A 81 18.93 -3.83 3.45
N ASP A 82 20.22 -3.59 3.16
CA ASP A 82 20.85 -2.27 3.34
C ASP A 82 20.14 -1.19 2.51
N THR A 83 19.70 -1.55 1.30
CA THR A 83 18.92 -0.67 0.42
C THR A 83 17.56 -0.33 1.04
N ILE A 84 16.83 -1.33 1.55
CA ILE A 84 15.54 -1.14 2.23
C ILE A 84 15.72 -0.27 3.49
N GLU A 85 16.73 -0.55 4.31
CA GLU A 85 17.01 0.21 5.54
C GLU A 85 17.37 1.66 5.24
N SER A 86 18.18 1.90 4.19
CA SER A 86 18.53 3.26 3.75
C SER A 86 17.29 4.03 3.30
N PHE A 87 16.42 3.42 2.51
CA PHE A 87 15.16 4.04 2.07
C PHE A 87 14.22 4.36 3.24
N CYS A 88 14.05 3.42 4.18
CA CYS A 88 13.25 3.63 5.40
C CYS A 88 13.80 4.76 6.27
N ARG A 89 15.14 4.91 6.32
CA ARG A 89 15.80 6.00 7.04
C ARG A 89 15.52 7.36 6.42
N GLU A 90 15.61 7.46 5.09
CA GLU A 90 15.29 8.70 4.36
C GLU A 90 13.82 9.11 4.52
N LEU A 91 12.89 8.15 4.44
CA LEU A 91 11.47 8.39 4.72
C LEU A 91 11.23 8.89 6.15
N SER A 92 11.93 8.31 7.13
CA SER A 92 11.81 8.73 8.53
C SER A 92 12.31 10.17 8.75
N ILE A 93 13.34 10.59 8.01
CA ILE A 93 13.88 11.96 8.09
C ILE A 93 12.90 12.97 7.49
N GLY A 94 12.26 12.64 6.36
CA GLY A 94 11.29 13.53 5.69
C GLY A 94 9.95 13.72 6.42
N ILE A 95 9.67 12.97 7.48
CA ILE A 95 8.46 13.12 8.32
C ILE A 95 8.65 14.16 9.44
N TYR A 96 9.91 14.57 9.73
CA TYR A 96 10.23 15.55 10.78
C TYR A 96 10.58 16.96 10.26
N GLU A 97 10.40 17.24 8.97
CA GLU A 97 10.54 18.59 8.38
C GLU A 97 9.20 19.32 8.22
#